data_AF-A0A315X2G6-F1
#
_entry.id   AF-A0A315X2G6-F1
#
_cell.length_a   1.000
_cell.length_b   1.000
_cell.length_c   1.000
_cell.angle_alpha   90.00
_cell.angle_beta   90.00
_cell.angle_gamma   90.00
#
_symmetry.space_group_name_H-M   'P 1'
#
loop_
_entity.id
_entity.type
_entity.pdbx_description
1 polymer ?
#
loop_
_entity_poly.entity_id
_entity_poly.type
_entity_poly.pdbx_seq_one_letter_code
_entity_poly.pdbx_strand_id
1 'polypeptide(L)'
;MSFVVAPLALALLLGACGGDGDDSPNGGDEPTATPTLSPLDAQRTAVSAQDQPQVPDTPLPKPTPVPDDTPIIQVVAGQTRYAPTRAEFAALPTAEFQADGKTVKGVTIATLASQVAAGADTVVTIQGTRVDNLRLGAVRFALAEIAENTVVTIDEEGHVALASSFIPAGQWLNTLTGIAFN
;
A
#
# COMPACT_ATOMS: atom_id res chain seq x y z
N MET A 1 31.76 41.63 -7.85
CA MET A 1 32.61 40.43 -8.00
C MET A 1 31.73 39.32 -8.53
N SER A 2 31.92 38.99 -9.81
CA SER A 2 31.16 37.96 -10.53
C SER A 2 31.75 36.59 -10.23
N PHE A 3 30.90 35.58 -10.01
CA PHE A 3 31.31 34.18 -10.07
C PHE A 3 30.49 33.45 -11.14
N VAL A 4 31.22 32.68 -11.92
CA VAL A 4 30.87 32.08 -13.21
C VAL A 4 30.22 30.71 -13.00
N VAL A 5 29.15 30.44 -13.73
CA VAL A 5 28.51 29.12 -13.88
C VAL A 5 29.32 28.29 -14.87
N ALA A 6 29.63 27.03 -14.53
CA ALA A 6 30.20 26.05 -15.47
C ALA A 6 29.29 24.82 -15.55
N PRO A 7 28.87 24.38 -16.76
CA PRO A 7 28.16 23.12 -16.94
C PRO A 7 29.16 21.98 -17.23
N LEU A 8 29.04 20.87 -16.51
CA LEU A 8 29.69 19.61 -16.89
C LEU A 8 28.85 18.94 -17.98
N ALA A 9 29.36 18.95 -19.20
CA ALA A 9 28.97 18.04 -20.26
C ALA A 9 29.89 16.80 -20.21
N LEU A 10 29.31 15.60 -20.17
CA LEU A 10 30.05 14.38 -20.43
C LEU A 10 29.36 13.62 -21.58
N ALA A 11 29.97 13.71 -22.75
CA ALA A 11 29.64 12.93 -23.92
C ALA A 11 30.33 11.56 -23.83
N LEU A 12 29.60 10.50 -24.17
CA LEU A 12 30.17 9.19 -24.52
C LEU A 12 29.61 8.79 -25.90
N LEU A 13 30.53 8.63 -26.84
CA LEU A 13 30.34 8.22 -28.23
C LEU A 13 30.36 6.69 -28.36
N LEU A 14 29.35 6.19 -29.08
CA LEU A 14 29.36 5.21 -30.17
C LEU A 14 30.25 3.94 -30.15
N GLY A 15 29.57 2.84 -30.46
CA GLY A 15 29.99 1.79 -31.40
C GLY A 15 29.10 0.55 -31.24
N ALA A 16 28.65 -0.20 -32.24
CA ALA A 16 28.65 -0.12 -33.71
C ALA A 16 27.87 -1.37 -34.22
N CYS A 17 27.63 -1.44 -35.54
CA CYS A 17 27.08 -2.55 -36.34
C CYS A 17 25.54 -2.60 -36.39
N GLY A 18 24.86 -2.44 -37.53
CA GLY A 18 25.26 -2.45 -38.93
C GLY A 18 24.16 -3.18 -39.71
N GLY A 19 23.71 -2.63 -40.84
CA GLY A 19 22.84 -3.36 -41.78
C GLY A 19 21.69 -2.53 -42.35
N ASP A 20 22.03 -1.64 -43.27
CA ASP A 20 21.11 -1.01 -44.22
C ASP A 20 20.81 -2.02 -45.34
N GLY A 21 19.56 -2.13 -45.77
CA GLY A 21 19.13 -3.11 -46.77
C GLY A 21 17.70 -2.86 -47.25
N ASP A 22 17.62 -2.08 -48.32
CA ASP A 22 16.45 -1.60 -49.06
C ASP A 22 15.46 -2.68 -49.58
N ASP A 23 14.27 -2.16 -49.88
CA ASP A 23 13.30 -2.56 -50.90
C ASP A 23 12.52 -3.89 -50.76
N SER A 24 11.21 -3.73 -50.49
CA SER A 24 10.16 -4.74 -50.76
C SER A 24 9.97 -4.92 -52.28
N PRO A 25 9.58 -6.13 -52.78
CA PRO A 25 8.14 -6.38 -52.94
C PRO A 25 7.67 -7.85 -52.82
N ASN A 26 6.37 -7.99 -52.50
CA ASN A 26 5.45 -9.09 -52.80
C ASN A 26 5.65 -10.51 -52.22
N GLY A 27 4.68 -10.89 -51.37
CA GLY A 27 3.76 -12.02 -51.62
C GLY A 27 4.28 -13.44 -51.47
N GLY A 28 3.84 -14.14 -50.41
CA GLY A 28 3.90 -15.60 -50.32
C GLY A 28 3.40 -16.12 -48.98
N ASP A 29 2.42 -17.02 -49.01
CA ASP A 29 1.71 -17.63 -47.88
C ASP A 29 2.63 -18.26 -46.81
N GLU A 30 2.38 -17.97 -45.53
CA GLU A 30 2.91 -18.77 -44.42
C GLU A 30 1.98 -19.97 -44.14
N PRO A 31 2.48 -21.22 -44.19
CA PRO A 31 1.69 -22.37 -43.77
C PRO A 31 1.56 -22.37 -42.23
N THR A 32 0.33 -22.42 -41.74
CA THR A 32 0.04 -22.62 -40.32
C THR A 32 0.47 -24.04 -39.92
N ALA A 33 1.65 -24.19 -39.33
CA ALA A 33 2.10 -25.46 -38.77
C ALA A 33 1.37 -25.74 -37.46
N THR A 34 0.47 -26.72 -37.45
CA THR A 34 -0.07 -27.28 -36.21
C THR A 34 1.00 -28.16 -35.56
N PRO A 35 1.42 -27.93 -34.31
CA PRO A 35 2.43 -28.78 -33.68
C PRO A 35 1.82 -30.15 -33.40
N THR A 36 2.30 -31.17 -34.11
CA THR A 36 1.97 -32.57 -33.82
C THR A 36 2.89 -33.04 -32.69
N LEU A 37 2.33 -33.23 -31.50
CA LEU A 37 3.06 -33.80 -30.36
C LEU A 37 3.40 -35.27 -30.63
N SER A 38 4.59 -35.70 -30.20
CA SER A 38 5.03 -37.09 -30.36
C SER A 38 4.21 -38.04 -29.46
N PRO A 39 4.05 -39.33 -29.84
CA PRO A 39 3.26 -40.30 -29.08
C PRO A 39 3.67 -40.45 -27.60
N LEU A 40 4.94 -40.14 -27.29
CA LEU A 40 5.50 -40.19 -25.94
C LEU A 40 5.00 -39.05 -25.03
N ASP A 41 4.69 -37.88 -25.61
CA ASP A 41 4.14 -36.73 -24.88
C ASP A 41 2.63 -36.89 -24.62
N ALA A 42 1.94 -37.65 -25.47
CA ALA A 42 0.52 -37.99 -25.30
C ALA A 42 0.29 -39.01 -24.15
N GLN A 43 1.28 -39.83 -23.82
CA GLN A 43 1.20 -40.77 -22.68
C GLN A 43 1.46 -40.10 -21.33
N ARG A 44 2.21 -38.99 -21.28
CA ARG A 44 2.42 -38.24 -20.02
C ARG A 44 1.21 -37.44 -19.56
N THR A 45 0.24 -37.19 -20.44
CA THR A 45 -0.99 -36.45 -20.16
C THR A 45 -2.19 -37.36 -19.84
N ALA A 46 -2.06 -38.68 -19.98
CA ALA A 46 -3.12 -39.63 -19.66
C ALA A 46 -3.12 -40.01 -18.17
N VAL A 47 -3.29 -39.02 -17.29
CA VAL A 47 -3.78 -39.30 -15.94
C VAL A 47 -5.30 -39.39 -16.07
N SER A 48 -5.85 -40.60 -15.93
CA SER A 48 -7.30 -40.80 -15.92
C SER A 48 -7.94 -39.81 -14.92
N ALA A 49 -8.93 -39.07 -15.39
CA ALA A 49 -9.60 -37.98 -14.66
C ALA A 49 -10.39 -38.42 -13.42
N GLN A 50 -10.10 -39.57 -12.82
CA GLN A 50 -10.97 -40.22 -11.83
C GLN A 50 -10.46 -40.29 -10.39
N ASP A 51 -9.26 -39.77 -10.08
CA ASP A 51 -8.74 -39.83 -8.69
C ASP A 51 -8.25 -38.48 -8.15
N GLN A 52 -8.73 -37.35 -8.68
CA GLN A 52 -8.55 -36.09 -7.95
C GLN A 52 -9.57 -36.04 -6.81
N PRO A 53 -9.13 -35.90 -5.54
CA PRO A 53 -10.04 -35.67 -4.43
C PRO A 53 -10.94 -34.48 -4.79
N GLN A 54 -12.24 -34.74 -4.93
CA GLN A 54 -13.20 -33.67 -5.14
C GLN A 54 -13.22 -32.87 -3.84
N VAL A 55 -12.71 -31.63 -3.87
CA VAL A 55 -12.95 -30.69 -2.78
C VAL A 55 -14.46 -30.49 -2.77
N PRO A 56 -15.17 -30.81 -1.67
CA PRO A 56 -16.60 -30.58 -1.63
C PRO A 56 -16.87 -29.10 -1.95
N ASP A 57 -17.83 -28.82 -2.84
CA ASP A 57 -18.33 -27.47 -3.16
C ASP A 57 -19.12 -26.86 -1.99
N THR A 58 -18.67 -27.10 -0.76
CA THR A 58 -19.24 -26.49 0.42
C THR A 58 -18.74 -25.05 0.47
N PRO A 59 -19.62 -24.05 0.57
CA PRO A 59 -19.20 -22.68 0.76
C PRO A 59 -18.21 -22.61 1.93
N LEU A 60 -17.08 -21.93 1.71
CA LEU A 60 -16.14 -21.69 2.78
C LEU A 60 -16.86 -20.97 3.94
N PRO A 61 -16.57 -21.33 5.19
CA PRO A 61 -17.14 -20.62 6.33
C PRO A 61 -16.76 -19.15 6.22
N LYS A 62 -17.73 -18.26 6.46
CA LYS A 62 -17.45 -16.83 6.58
C LYS A 62 -16.48 -16.63 7.75
N PRO A 63 -15.43 -15.79 7.59
CA PRO A 63 -14.54 -15.45 8.70
C PRO A 63 -15.33 -14.95 9.91
N THR A 64 -14.93 -15.38 11.11
CA THR A 64 -15.48 -14.85 12.36
C THR A 64 -15.17 -13.35 12.44
N PRO A 65 -16.18 -12.49 12.67
CA PRO A 65 -15.94 -11.06 12.87
C PRO A 65 -15.02 -10.81 14.06
N VAL A 66 -14.24 -9.73 13.99
CA VAL A 66 -13.46 -9.25 15.14
C VAL A 66 -14.42 -8.82 16.24
N PRO A 67 -14.22 -9.23 17.50
CA PRO A 67 -15.04 -8.77 18.62
C PRO A 67 -15.01 -7.24 18.77
N ASP A 68 -16.15 -6.63 19.05
CA ASP A 68 -16.28 -5.17 19.13
C ASP A 68 -15.51 -4.54 20.31
N ASP A 69 -15.18 -5.34 21.32
CA ASP A 69 -14.41 -4.95 22.51
C ASP A 69 -12.88 -5.01 22.31
N THR A 70 -12.42 -5.43 21.13
CA THR A 70 -10.99 -5.51 20.84
C THR A 70 -10.45 -4.11 20.50
N PRO A 71 -9.34 -3.67 21.14
CA PRO A 71 -8.67 -2.44 20.76
C PRO A 71 -8.21 -2.46 19.30
N ILE A 72 -8.55 -1.42 18.54
CA ILE A 72 -8.26 -1.36 17.10
C ILE A 72 -6.90 -0.71 16.79
N ILE A 73 -6.39 0.12 17.71
CA ILE A 73 -5.10 0.80 17.58
C ILE A 73 -4.59 1.14 18.97
N GLN A 74 -3.27 1.19 19.12
CA GLN A 74 -2.64 1.67 20.35
C GLN A 74 -2.06 3.07 20.14
N VAL A 75 -2.46 4.02 20.98
CA VAL A 75 -1.95 5.40 20.99
C VAL A 75 -1.21 5.64 22.30
N VAL A 76 0.02 6.16 22.24
CA VAL A 76 0.84 6.37 23.44
C VAL A 76 1.57 7.71 23.45
N ALA A 77 1.72 8.30 24.63
CA ALA A 77 2.63 9.42 24.91
C ALA A 77 3.27 9.22 26.28
N GLY A 78 4.58 8.96 26.32
CA GLY A 78 5.27 8.60 27.57
C GLY A 78 4.64 7.38 28.26
N GLN A 79 4.07 7.59 29.46
CA GLN A 79 3.38 6.53 30.23
C GLN A 79 1.86 6.48 29.97
N THR A 80 1.30 7.47 29.27
CA THR A 80 -0.13 7.51 28.96
C THR A 80 -0.42 6.64 27.75
N ARG A 81 -1.44 5.78 27.86
CA ARG A 81 -1.92 4.90 26.79
C ARG A 81 -3.41 5.09 26.57
N TYR A 82 -3.79 5.20 25.30
CA TYR A 82 -5.16 5.15 24.83
C TYR A 82 -5.28 4.03 23.79
N ALA A 83 -6.19 3.07 24.01
CA ALA A 83 -6.36 1.90 23.16
C ALA A 83 -7.85 1.64 22.93
N PRO A 84 -8.50 2.43 22.05
CA PRO A 84 -9.94 2.40 21.90
C PRO A 84 -10.42 1.15 21.19
N THR A 85 -11.62 0.72 21.57
CA THR A 85 -12.49 -0.15 20.78
C THR A 85 -12.97 0.55 19.50
N ARG A 86 -13.58 -0.20 18.58
CA ARG A 86 -14.17 0.36 17.36
C ARG A 86 -15.24 1.42 17.66
N ALA A 87 -16.10 1.16 18.64
CA ALA A 87 -17.18 2.07 19.03
C ALA A 87 -16.63 3.36 19.64
N GLU A 88 -15.64 3.27 20.53
CA GLU A 88 -15.01 4.43 21.15
C GLU A 88 -14.29 5.30 20.11
N PHE A 89 -13.57 4.68 19.16
CA PHE A 89 -12.92 5.43 18.08
C PHE A 89 -13.94 6.10 17.16
N ALA A 90 -15.02 5.43 16.79
CA ALA A 90 -16.08 5.99 15.94
C ALA A 90 -16.82 7.17 16.60
N ALA A 91 -16.80 7.26 17.94
CA ALA A 91 -17.37 8.39 18.68
C ALA A 91 -16.45 9.62 18.74
N LEU A 92 -15.18 9.51 18.30
CA LEU A 92 -14.25 10.63 18.30
C LEU A 92 -14.63 11.68 17.25
N PRO A 93 -14.31 12.97 17.49
CA PRO A 93 -14.44 14.01 16.48
C PRO A 93 -13.70 13.66 15.19
N THR A 94 -14.38 13.77 14.06
CA THR A 94 -13.81 13.56 12.72
C THR A 94 -13.64 14.88 11.97
N ALA A 95 -12.64 14.95 11.10
CA ALA A 95 -12.49 16.01 10.10
C ALA A 95 -12.61 15.43 8.68
N GLU A 96 -12.97 16.31 7.73
CA GLU A 96 -13.03 15.99 6.30
C GLU A 96 -12.09 16.92 5.52
N PHE A 97 -11.30 16.36 4.61
CA PHE A 97 -10.45 17.14 3.69
C PHE A 97 -10.16 16.38 2.40
N GLN A 98 -9.56 17.07 1.42
CA GLN A 98 -9.13 16.48 0.16
C GLN A 98 -7.72 15.88 0.29
N ALA A 99 -7.58 14.59 -0.04
CA ALA A 99 -6.31 13.88 -0.08
C ALA A 99 -6.30 12.92 -1.28
N ASP A 100 -5.20 12.90 -2.04
CA ASP A 100 -5.05 12.04 -3.22
C ASP A 100 -6.25 12.12 -4.20
N GLY A 101 -6.78 13.33 -4.41
CA GLY A 101 -7.93 13.58 -5.30
C GLY A 101 -9.27 13.08 -4.78
N LYS A 102 -9.38 12.68 -3.51
CA LYS A 102 -10.61 12.19 -2.87
C LYS A 102 -10.90 12.95 -1.58
N THR A 103 -12.17 13.11 -1.26
CA THR A 103 -12.59 13.55 0.08
C THR A 103 -12.39 12.38 1.04
N VAL A 104 -11.59 12.58 2.08
CA VAL A 104 -11.36 11.61 3.17
C VAL A 104 -11.95 12.15 4.47
N LYS A 105 -12.55 11.25 5.26
CA LYS A 105 -13.11 11.52 6.58
C LYS A 105 -12.46 10.62 7.62
N GLY A 106 -11.98 11.18 8.72
CA GLY A 106 -11.43 10.39 9.81
C GLY A 106 -11.08 11.19 11.04
N VAL A 107 -10.48 10.53 12.03
CA VAL A 107 -10.03 11.15 13.28
C VAL A 107 -8.66 11.78 13.06
N THR A 108 -8.50 13.06 13.37
CA THR A 108 -7.22 13.76 13.14
C THR A 108 -6.13 13.31 14.11
N ILE A 109 -4.87 13.45 13.71
CA ILE A 109 -3.73 13.19 14.61
C ILE A 109 -3.79 14.11 15.84
N ALA A 110 -4.25 15.36 15.70
CA ALA A 110 -4.51 16.25 16.84
C ALA A 110 -5.53 15.68 17.84
N THR A 111 -6.60 15.06 17.34
CA THR A 111 -7.62 14.44 18.18
C THR A 111 -7.05 13.25 18.95
N LEU A 112 -6.19 12.44 18.33
CA LEU A 112 -5.53 11.33 19.01
C LEU A 112 -4.46 11.80 20.00
N ALA A 113 -3.75 12.88 19.68
CA ALA A 113 -2.76 13.51 20.55
C ALA A 113 -3.39 13.99 21.87
N SER A 114 -4.61 14.54 21.82
CA SER A 114 -5.31 15.02 23.01
C SER A 114 -5.74 13.88 23.95
N GLN A 115 -6.08 12.70 23.41
CA GLN A 115 -6.44 11.52 24.22
C GLN A 115 -5.30 11.04 25.12
N VAL A 116 -4.06 11.34 24.74
CA VAL A 116 -2.87 10.96 25.51
C VAL A 116 -2.13 12.16 26.10
N ALA A 117 -2.71 13.37 26.02
CA ALA A 117 -2.12 14.62 26.46
C ALA A 117 -0.69 14.86 25.90
N ALA A 118 -0.48 14.57 24.61
CA ALA A 118 0.80 14.76 23.96
C ALA A 118 1.19 16.26 23.87
N GLY A 119 2.49 16.55 24.04
CA GLY A 119 3.02 17.90 23.92
C GLY A 119 3.05 18.40 22.47
N ALA A 120 2.94 19.72 22.27
CA ALA A 120 2.87 20.32 20.93
C ALA A 120 4.13 20.08 20.07
N ASP A 121 5.31 19.99 20.70
CA ASP A 121 6.61 19.84 20.02
C ASP A 121 7.06 18.38 19.85
N THR A 122 6.13 17.43 20.02
CA THR A 122 6.42 15.99 19.96
C THR A 122 6.63 15.49 18.54
N VAL A 123 7.41 14.42 18.40
CA VAL A 123 7.52 13.68 17.14
C VAL A 123 6.55 12.51 17.16
N VAL A 124 5.67 12.47 16.15
CA VAL A 124 4.69 11.40 15.96
C VAL A 124 5.34 10.29 15.15
N THR A 125 5.40 9.08 15.70
CA THR A 125 5.74 7.85 14.98
C THR A 125 4.47 7.05 14.74
N ILE A 126 4.14 6.77 13.48
CA ILE A 126 2.97 5.99 13.09
C ILE A 126 3.46 4.66 12.50
N GLN A 127 2.92 3.55 13.00
CA GLN A 127 3.29 2.19 12.62
C GLN A 127 2.13 1.49 11.93
N GLY A 128 2.44 0.75 10.87
CA GLY A 128 1.47 -0.03 10.10
C GLY A 128 2.14 -0.79 8.97
N THR A 129 1.34 -1.25 8.02
CA THR A 129 1.79 -1.89 6.79
C THR A 129 1.89 -0.86 5.68
N ARG A 130 2.90 -0.94 4.81
CA ARG A 130 3.01 -0.07 3.65
C ARG A 130 1.86 -0.31 2.67
N VAL A 131 1.62 0.66 1.77
CA VAL A 131 0.58 0.56 0.72
C VAL A 131 0.71 -0.67 -0.20
N ASP A 132 1.90 -1.28 -0.30
CA ASP A 132 2.12 -2.53 -1.04
C ASP A 132 1.57 -3.77 -0.30
N ASN A 133 1.17 -3.62 0.97
CA ASN A 133 0.74 -4.69 1.88
C ASN A 133 1.77 -5.81 2.11
N LEU A 134 3.04 -5.60 1.73
CA LEU A 134 4.08 -6.63 1.82
C LEU A 134 5.00 -6.45 3.03
N ARG A 135 5.06 -5.25 3.61
CA ARG A 135 6.05 -4.91 4.64
C ARG A 135 5.46 -4.02 5.73
N LEU A 136 5.85 -4.30 6.96
CA LEU A 136 5.69 -3.36 8.06
C LEU A 136 6.58 -2.14 7.83
N GLY A 137 6.07 -0.98 8.23
CA GLY A 137 6.72 0.31 8.09
C GLY A 137 6.37 1.25 9.24
N ALA A 138 7.15 2.30 9.35
CA ALA A 138 6.85 3.41 10.23
C ALA A 138 7.21 4.73 9.55
N VAL A 139 6.38 5.74 9.76
CA VAL A 139 6.65 7.11 9.32
C VAL A 139 6.75 8.03 10.53
N ARG A 140 7.53 9.10 10.41
CA ARG A 140 7.82 10.03 11.51
C ARG A 140 7.72 11.47 11.04
N PHE A 141 6.96 12.28 11.77
CA PHE A 141 6.77 13.70 11.47
C PHE A 141 6.63 14.49 12.77
N ALA A 142 6.91 15.79 12.73
CA ALA A 142 6.56 16.64 13.86
C ALA A 142 5.04 16.74 13.98
N LEU A 143 4.50 16.74 15.21
CA LEU A 143 3.06 16.86 15.41
C LEU A 143 2.50 18.12 14.73
N ALA A 144 3.21 19.24 14.84
CA ALA A 144 2.83 20.50 14.21
C ALA A 144 2.65 20.43 12.69
N GLU A 145 3.33 19.49 12.01
CA GLU A 145 3.22 19.32 10.55
C GLU A 145 2.00 18.51 10.14
N ILE A 146 1.58 17.54 10.96
CA ILE A 146 0.57 16.54 10.58
C ILE A 146 -0.73 16.60 11.37
N ALA A 147 -0.79 17.39 12.45
CA ALA A 147 -1.87 17.42 13.43
C ALA A 147 -3.27 17.56 12.80
N GLU A 148 -3.43 18.50 11.87
CA GLU A 148 -4.74 18.89 11.32
C GLU A 148 -4.99 18.37 9.90
N ASN A 149 -3.94 17.92 9.20
CA ASN A 149 -4.01 17.56 7.78
C ASN A 149 -3.83 16.05 7.54
N THR A 150 -3.80 15.27 8.62
CA THR A 150 -3.64 13.82 8.60
C THR A 150 -4.73 13.20 9.48
N VAL A 151 -5.41 12.21 8.93
CA VAL A 151 -6.47 11.45 9.61
C VAL A 151 -6.17 9.97 9.63
N VAL A 152 -6.75 9.34 10.64
CA VAL A 152 -6.86 7.91 10.79
C VAL A 152 -8.30 7.50 10.47
N THR A 153 -8.46 6.59 9.53
CA THR A 153 -9.75 6.07 9.07
C THR A 153 -9.91 4.60 9.45
N ILE A 154 -11.15 4.11 9.47
CA ILE A 154 -11.47 2.69 9.64
C ILE A 154 -12.28 2.27 8.42
N ASP A 155 -11.87 1.19 7.75
CA ASP A 155 -12.64 0.62 6.65
C ASP A 155 -13.76 -0.32 7.15
N GLU A 156 -14.57 -0.85 6.22
CA GLU A 156 -15.68 -1.76 6.56
C GLU A 156 -15.20 -3.07 7.20
N GLU A 157 -13.96 -3.48 6.89
CA GLU A 157 -13.32 -4.68 7.44
C GLU A 157 -12.75 -4.43 8.84
N GLY A 158 -12.67 -3.15 9.26
CA GLY A 158 -12.16 -2.73 10.56
C GLY A 158 -10.67 -2.44 10.57
N HIS A 159 -10.01 -2.40 9.41
CA HIS A 159 -8.62 -2.01 9.33
C HIS A 159 -8.49 -0.51 9.49
N VAL A 160 -7.50 -0.13 10.28
CA VAL A 160 -7.17 1.25 10.52
C VAL A 160 -6.17 1.71 9.47
N ALA A 161 -6.40 2.84 8.81
CA ALA A 161 -5.54 3.36 7.74
C ALA A 161 -5.20 4.83 7.92
N LEU A 162 -4.09 5.26 7.32
CA LEU A 162 -3.63 6.64 7.31
C LEU A 162 -4.01 7.32 6.00
N ALA A 163 -4.59 8.52 6.08
CA ALA A 163 -4.76 9.42 4.95
C ALA A 163 -4.28 10.83 5.31
N SER A 164 -3.63 11.51 4.36
CA SER A 164 -3.02 12.82 4.64
C SER A 164 -2.99 13.70 3.39
N SER A 165 -3.23 15.00 3.55
CA SER A 165 -2.99 15.97 2.48
C SER A 165 -1.55 16.51 2.48
N PHE A 166 -0.76 16.16 3.48
CA PHE A 166 0.66 16.54 3.61
C PHE A 166 1.61 15.39 3.24
N ILE A 167 1.34 14.18 3.71
CA ILE A 167 2.17 13.00 3.47
C ILE A 167 1.83 12.46 2.06
N PRO A 168 2.81 12.20 1.18
CA PRO A 168 2.56 11.59 -0.12
C PRO A 168 1.86 10.23 0.01
N ALA A 169 0.90 9.94 -0.86
CA ALA A 169 0.10 8.71 -0.81
C ALA A 169 0.94 7.42 -0.80
N GLY A 170 2.07 7.39 -1.52
CA GLY A 170 3.00 6.25 -1.51
C GLY A 170 3.70 5.98 -0.17
N GLN A 171 3.58 6.89 0.80
CA GLN A 171 4.08 6.76 2.18
C GLN A 171 2.96 6.56 3.20
N TRP A 172 1.70 6.49 2.77
CA TRP A 172 0.61 6.14 3.67
C TRP A 172 0.77 4.70 4.17
N LEU A 173 0.11 4.43 5.28
CA LEU A 173 0.15 3.14 5.95
C LEU A 173 -1.27 2.59 6.08
N ASN A 174 -1.41 1.31 5.78
CA ASN A 174 -2.60 0.51 6.02
C ASN A 174 -2.42 -0.30 7.31
N THR A 175 -3.52 -0.84 7.84
CA THR A 175 -3.49 -1.73 9.01
C THR A 175 -2.62 -1.17 10.14
N LEU A 176 -2.90 0.07 10.53
CA LEU A 176 -2.14 0.76 11.58
C LEU A 176 -2.20 -0.05 12.88
N THR A 177 -1.03 -0.25 13.49
CA THR A 177 -0.91 -1.00 14.74
C THR A 177 -0.67 -0.07 15.92
N GLY A 178 -0.06 1.09 15.70
CA GLY A 178 0.15 2.05 16.77
C GLY A 178 0.63 3.43 16.34
N ILE A 179 0.39 4.39 17.22
CA ILE A 179 0.83 5.79 17.11
C ILE A 179 1.50 6.17 18.41
N ALA A 180 2.74 6.65 18.33
CA ALA A 180 3.52 7.09 19.48
C ALA A 180 3.90 8.57 19.33
N PHE A 181 3.59 9.36 20.36
CA PHE A 181 4.03 10.74 20.52
C PHE A 181 5.24 10.76 21.46
N ASN A 182 6.42 11.09 20.93
CA ASN A 182 7.71 11.04 21.64
C ASN A 182 8.30 12.43 21.92
#